data_AF-A0A0D2NCG0-F1
#
_entry.id   AF-A0A0D2NCG0-F1
#
_cell.length_a   1.000
_cell.length_b   1.000
_cell.length_c   1.000
_cell.angle_alpha   90.00
_cell.angle_beta   90.00
_cell.angle_gamma   90.00
#
_symmetry.space_group_name_H-M   'P 1'
#
loop_
_entity.id
_entity.type
_entity.pdbx_description
1 polymer ?
#
loop_
_entity_poly.entity_id
_entity_poly.type
_entity_poly.pdbx_seq_one_letter_code
_entity_poly.pdbx_strand_id
1 'polypeptide(L)'
;MKLYSWPDNVWCSEGLAPLVVRCDVDSYLQPPFTDHFPIITIVELPQERVADWAEFTLDLMENVIAMLEPRPLGTSEEIQDAAAALTQALQESIKAMIALNKPCPHSRRWWSPELDILWREVNQMSR
;
A
#
# COMPACT_ATOMS: atom_id res chain seq x y z
N MET A 1 -38.02 18.50 0.44
CA MET A 1 -36.73 18.35 -0.26
C MET A 1 -35.69 18.03 0.80
N LYS A 2 -34.95 16.92 0.69
CA LYS A 2 -33.87 16.61 1.66
C LYS A 2 -32.69 17.54 1.35
N LEU A 3 -32.11 18.14 2.39
CA LEU A 3 -30.89 18.92 2.29
C LEU A 3 -29.71 18.01 2.56
N TYR A 4 -28.69 18.06 1.69
CA TYR A 4 -27.46 17.30 1.82
C TYR A 4 -26.30 18.25 2.08
N SER A 5 -25.29 17.77 2.80
CA SER A 5 -24.02 18.45 3.05
C SER A 5 -22.86 17.52 2.68
N TRP A 6 -21.68 18.10 2.41
CA TRP A 6 -20.44 17.36 2.15
C TRP A 6 -19.41 17.63 3.28
N PRO A 7 -19.60 17.04 4.47
CA PRO A 7 -18.65 17.20 5.57
C PRO A 7 -17.36 16.39 5.36
N ASP A 8 -17.46 15.25 4.67
CA ASP A 8 -16.34 14.32 4.45
C ASP A 8 -15.57 14.64 3.16
N ASN A 9 -14.25 14.54 3.23
CA ASN A 9 -13.36 14.84 2.10
C ASN A 9 -12.21 13.84 2.05
N VAL A 10 -11.71 13.57 0.85
CA VAL A 10 -10.51 12.76 0.62
C VAL A 10 -9.43 13.67 0.04
N TRP A 11 -8.29 13.76 0.72
CA TRP A 11 -7.13 14.51 0.25
C TRP A 11 -6.02 13.53 -0.15
N CYS A 12 -5.31 13.85 -1.22
CA CYS A 12 -4.15 13.10 -1.67
C CYS A 12 -2.95 14.02 -1.89
N SER A 13 -1.74 13.45 -1.84
CA SER A 13 -0.53 14.17 -2.22
C SER A 13 -0.47 14.37 -3.74
N GLU A 14 0.26 15.38 -4.19
CA GLU A 14 0.42 15.71 -5.61
C GLU A 14 0.93 14.51 -6.44
N GLY A 15 1.83 13.69 -5.88
CA GLY A 15 2.33 12.49 -6.54
C GLY A 15 1.31 11.35 -6.68
N LEU A 16 0.26 11.34 -5.85
CA LEU A 16 -0.80 10.32 -5.88
C LEU A 16 -1.96 10.72 -6.78
N ALA A 17 -2.17 12.03 -7.00
CA ALA A 17 -3.29 12.55 -7.78
C ALA A 17 -3.41 11.92 -9.20
N PRO A 18 -2.32 11.70 -9.97
CA PRO A 18 -2.40 11.04 -11.28
C PRO A 18 -2.82 9.57 -11.23
N LEU A 19 -2.70 8.93 -10.06
CA LEU A 19 -3.04 7.52 -9.85
C LEU A 19 -4.49 7.34 -9.38
N VAL A 20 -5.21 8.41 -9.03
CA VAL A 20 -6.61 8.34 -8.62
C VAL A 20 -7.50 8.20 -9.87
N VAL A 21 -8.10 7.03 -10.04
CA VAL A 21 -8.99 6.71 -11.16
C VAL A 21 -10.42 7.17 -10.92
N ARG A 22 -10.86 7.12 -9.66
CA ARG A 22 -12.20 7.54 -9.24
C ARG A 22 -12.15 8.05 -7.80
N CYS A 23 -12.89 9.12 -7.52
CA CYS A 23 -13.19 9.58 -6.17
C CYS A 23 -14.59 10.17 -6.21
N ASP A 24 -15.61 9.42 -5.80
CA ASP A 24 -17.01 9.84 -5.91
C ASP A 24 -17.89 9.24 -4.81
N VAL A 25 -19.03 9.87 -4.53
CA VAL A 25 -20.02 9.40 -3.56
C VAL A 25 -20.90 8.33 -4.19
N ASP A 26 -21.04 7.18 -3.53
CA ASP A 26 -21.95 6.12 -3.98
C ASP A 26 -23.13 5.95 -3.03
N SER A 27 -24.21 6.67 -3.31
CA SER A 27 -25.42 6.66 -2.46
C SER A 27 -26.13 5.31 -2.40
N TYR A 28 -25.91 4.41 -3.37
CA TYR A 28 -26.48 3.07 -3.35
C TYR A 28 -25.79 2.16 -2.32
N LEU A 29 -24.58 2.53 -1.89
CA LEU A 29 -23.81 1.82 -0.89
C LEU A 29 -24.01 2.36 0.52
N GLN A 30 -25.03 3.21 0.76
CA GLN A 30 -25.34 3.72 2.09
C GLN A 30 -25.55 2.55 3.08
N PRO A 31 -24.71 2.42 4.12
CA PRO A 31 -24.90 1.40 5.13
C PRO A 31 -26.24 1.57 5.88
N PRO A 32 -26.82 0.50 6.43
CA PRO A 32 -27.99 0.63 7.28
C PRO A 32 -27.64 1.46 8.52
N PHE A 33 -28.58 2.31 8.95
CA PHE A 33 -28.48 3.14 10.17
C PHE A 33 -27.43 4.27 10.16
N THR A 34 -26.95 4.72 9.00
CA THR A 34 -26.15 5.95 8.87
C THR A 34 -26.86 6.99 8.01
N ASP A 35 -26.67 8.27 8.32
CA ASP A 35 -27.10 9.44 7.55
C ASP A 35 -26.05 9.91 6.52
N HIS A 36 -24.86 9.28 6.51
CA HIS A 36 -23.77 9.58 5.58
C HIS A 36 -23.75 8.62 4.39
N PHE A 37 -23.31 9.13 3.23
CA PHE A 37 -23.00 8.33 2.06
C PHE A 37 -21.50 8.04 1.99
N PRO A 38 -21.09 6.85 1.55
CA PRO A 38 -19.67 6.54 1.40
C PRO A 38 -19.03 7.29 0.22
N ILE A 39 -17.80 7.75 0.41
CA ILE A 39 -16.91 8.20 -0.68
C ILE A 39 -16.07 7.00 -1.13
N ILE A 40 -16.15 6.65 -2.41
CA ILE A 40 -15.41 5.56 -3.04
C ILE A 40 -14.22 6.15 -3.79
N THR A 41 -13.02 5.84 -3.33
CA THR A 41 -11.76 6.22 -4.00
C THR A 41 -11.09 4.98 -4.58
N ILE A 42 -10.80 4.99 -5.88
CA ILE A 42 -10.06 3.95 -6.59
C ILE A 42 -8.73 4.55 -7.02
N VAL A 43 -7.64 3.88 -6.65
CA VAL A 43 -6.27 4.29 -6.97
C VAL A 43 -5.57 3.17 -7.71
N GLU A 44 -5.02 3.46 -8.88
CA GLU A 44 -4.18 2.55 -9.66
C GLU A 44 -2.72 2.72 -9.26
N LEU A 45 -2.25 1.86 -8.37
CA LEU A 45 -0.85 1.84 -7.97
C LEU A 45 -0.04 1.00 -8.95
N PRO A 46 1.11 1.49 -9.48
CA PRO A 46 2.00 0.67 -10.27
C PRO A 46 2.50 -0.50 -9.42
N GLN A 47 2.30 -1.73 -9.92
CA GLN A 47 2.70 -2.94 -9.20
C GLN A 47 4.22 -3.16 -9.38
N GLU A 48 5.02 -2.58 -8.50
CA GLU A 48 6.49 -2.71 -8.53
C GLU A 48 7.01 -4.03 -7.94
N ARG A 49 6.12 -4.88 -7.44
CA ARG A 49 6.47 -6.08 -6.68
C ARG A 49 5.68 -7.27 -7.19
N VAL A 50 6.42 -8.26 -7.70
CA VAL A 50 5.89 -9.59 -7.99
C VAL A 50 6.12 -10.41 -6.74
N ALA A 51 5.06 -10.71 -6.01
CA ALA A 51 5.10 -11.62 -4.87
C ALA A 51 4.44 -12.94 -5.28
N ASP A 52 5.11 -14.05 -5.00
CA ASP A 52 4.40 -15.31 -4.87
C ASP A 52 3.66 -15.25 -3.52
N TRP A 53 2.36 -14.99 -3.58
CA TRP A 53 1.55 -14.85 -2.38
C TRP A 53 1.44 -16.14 -1.58
N ALA A 54 1.59 -17.31 -2.22
CA ALA A 54 1.56 -18.58 -1.51
C ALA A 54 2.84 -18.77 -0.69
N GLU A 55 4.01 -18.51 -1.29
CA GLU A 55 5.30 -18.55 -0.61
C GLU A 55 5.40 -17.50 0.51
N PHE A 56 4.95 -16.27 0.23
CA PHE A 56 4.89 -15.20 1.24
C PHE A 56 4.02 -15.57 2.44
N THR A 57 2.87 -16.21 2.19
CA THR A 57 1.96 -16.63 3.27
C THR A 57 2.61 -17.69 4.15
N LEU A 58 3.30 -18.66 3.56
CA LEU A 58 4.00 -19.71 4.31
C LEU A 58 5.10 -19.11 5.19
N ASP A 59 5.95 -18.23 4.65
CA ASP A 59 7.01 -17.56 5.40
C ASP A 59 6.46 -16.68 6.53
N LEU A 60 5.40 -15.91 6.25
CA LEU A 60 4.75 -15.09 7.27
C LEU A 60 4.16 -15.95 8.40
N MET A 61 3.54 -17.08 8.06
CA MET A 61 3.01 -17.98 9.08
C MET A 61 4.13 -18.54 9.95
N GLU A 62 5.27 -18.93 9.40
CA GLU A 62 6.42 -19.39 10.18
C GLU A 62 6.93 -18.29 11.12
N ASN A 63 7.07 -17.06 10.63
CA ASN A 63 7.55 -15.92 11.43
C ASN A 63 6.54 -15.50 12.51
N VAL A 64 5.24 -15.58 12.23
CA VAL A 64 4.19 -15.27 13.21
C VAL A 64 4.00 -16.39 14.23
N ILE A 65 4.13 -17.66 13.84
CA ILE A 65 4.09 -18.81 14.77
C ILE A 65 5.32 -18.80 15.70
N ALA A 66 6.46 -18.31 15.23
CA ALA A 66 7.64 -18.11 16.06
C ALA A 66 7.48 -16.97 17.09
N MET A 67 6.50 -16.08 16.90
CA MET A 67 6.12 -15.11 17.92
C MET A 67 5.45 -15.82 19.12
N LEU A 68 5.56 -15.21 20.30
CA LEU A 68 4.98 -15.71 21.55
C LEU A 68 3.55 -16.26 21.37
N GLU A 69 3.26 -17.38 22.04
CA GLU A 69 1.94 -18.02 21.98
C GLU A 69 0.81 -17.00 22.21
N PRO A 70 -0.32 -17.13 21.47
CA PRO A 70 -1.48 -16.27 21.66
C PRO A 70 -1.90 -16.24 23.13
N ARG A 71 -1.74 -15.08 23.77
CA ARG A 71 -2.08 -14.88 25.18
C ARG A 71 -3.02 -13.68 25.34
N PRO A 72 -3.84 -13.64 26.40
CA PRO A 72 -4.60 -12.45 26.73
C PRO A 72 -3.66 -11.24 26.91
N LEU A 73 -4.01 -10.13 26.27
CA LEU A 73 -3.34 -8.83 26.44
C LEU A 73 -4.23 -7.98 27.35
N GLY A 74 -3.75 -7.68 28.55
CA GLY A 74 -4.51 -6.99 29.59
C GLY A 74 -4.16 -5.50 29.74
N THR A 75 -3.02 -5.07 29.21
CA THR A 75 -2.56 -3.68 29.31
C THR A 75 -2.35 -3.03 27.95
N SER A 76 -2.36 -1.69 27.92
CA SER A 76 -2.05 -0.93 26.71
C SER A 76 -0.63 -1.19 26.22
N GLU A 77 0.32 -1.43 27.13
CA GLU A 77 1.71 -1.73 26.78
C GLU A 77 1.81 -3.09 26.10
N GLU A 78 1.15 -4.11 26.63
CA GLU A 78 1.10 -5.44 26.02
C GLU A 78 0.48 -5.43 24.62
N ILE A 79 -0.53 -4.58 24.38
CA ILE A 79 -1.13 -4.42 23.06
C ILE A 79 -0.14 -3.75 22.09
N GLN A 80 0.55 -2.71 22.52
CA GLN A 80 1.55 -2.01 21.70
C GLN A 80 2.72 -2.94 21.35
N ASP A 81 3.22 -3.70 22.32
CA ASP A 81 4.31 -4.65 22.11
C ASP A 81 3.91 -5.76 21.14
N ALA A 82 2.69 -6.31 21.28
CA ALA A 82 2.17 -7.32 20.36
C ALA A 82 2.01 -6.76 18.93
N ALA A 83 1.49 -5.53 18.80
CA ALA A 83 1.35 -4.86 17.51
C ALA A 83 2.71 -4.56 16.87
N ALA A 84 3.70 -4.11 17.66
CA ALA A 84 5.04 -3.85 17.20
C ALA A 84 5.73 -5.14 16.73
N ALA A 85 5.61 -6.23 17.50
CA ALA A 85 6.19 -7.53 17.13
C ALA A 85 5.54 -8.10 15.86
N LEU A 86 4.21 -7.99 15.71
CA LEU A 86 3.51 -8.43 14.50
C LEU A 86 3.95 -7.59 13.29
N THR A 87 4.04 -6.27 13.48
CA THR A 87 4.52 -5.35 12.44
C THR A 87 5.93 -5.71 12.01
N GLN A 88 6.82 -6.04 12.96
CA GLN A 88 8.19 -6.44 12.67
C GLN A 88 8.23 -7.75 11.86
N ALA A 89 7.52 -8.80 12.28
CA ALA A 89 7.46 -10.07 11.56
C ALA A 89 6.95 -9.88 10.12
N LEU A 90 5.91 -9.06 9.94
CA LEU A 90 5.41 -8.68 8.61
C LEU A 90 6.48 -8.00 7.76
N GLN A 91 7.19 -7.00 8.30
CA GLN A 91 8.22 -6.27 7.56
C GLN A 91 9.41 -7.16 7.20
N GLU A 92 9.79 -8.09 8.07
CA GLU A 92 10.85 -9.06 7.83
C GLU A 92 10.47 -10.03 6.69
N SER A 93 9.27 -10.63 6.72
CA SER A 93 8.74 -11.45 5.63
C SER A 93 8.66 -10.68 4.30
N ILE A 94 8.20 -9.41 4.35
CA ILE A 94 8.13 -8.54 3.18
C ILE A 94 9.52 -8.30 2.58
N LYS A 95 10.54 -8.13 3.42
CA LYS A 95 11.92 -7.90 2.98
C LYS A 95 12.57 -9.16 2.44
N ALA A 96 12.27 -10.32 3.03
CA ALA A 96 12.82 -11.61 2.62
C ALA A 96 12.26 -12.08 1.27
N MET A 97 10.93 -12.03 1.13
CA MET A 97 10.24 -12.70 0.02
C MET A 97 9.86 -11.76 -1.12
N ILE A 98 9.57 -10.50 -0.82
CA ILE A 98 9.12 -9.59 -1.85
C ILE A 98 10.31 -8.77 -2.37
N ALA A 99 11.00 -9.33 -3.35
CA ALA A 99 12.01 -8.60 -4.10
C ALA A 99 11.39 -7.34 -4.71
N LEU A 100 12.00 -6.17 -4.46
CA LEU A 100 11.74 -5.00 -5.28
C LEU A 100 12.14 -5.38 -6.72
N ASN A 101 11.28 -5.11 -7.70
CA ASN A 101 11.65 -5.31 -9.09
C ASN A 101 13.00 -4.62 -9.33
N LYS A 102 14.05 -5.41 -9.63
CA LYS A 102 15.29 -4.82 -10.13
C LYS A 102 14.89 -4.11 -11.42
N PRO A 103 15.21 -2.81 -11.59
CA PRO A 103 14.91 -2.12 -12.84
C PRO A 103 15.55 -2.94 -13.99
N CYS A 104 14.70 -3.60 -14.76
CA CYS A 104 15.13 -4.42 -15.88
C CYS A 104 15.27 -3.48 -17.08
N PRO A 105 16.41 -3.47 -17.80
CA PRO A 105 16.57 -2.61 -18.97
C PRO A 105 15.48 -2.81 -20.04
N HIS A 106 14.80 -3.97 -20.01
CA HIS A 106 13.76 -4.40 -20.92
C HIS A 106 12.33 -4.37 -20.32
N SER A 107 12.16 -4.13 -19.01
CA SER A 107 10.81 -3.85 -18.48
C SER A 107 10.34 -2.52 -19.08
N ARG A 108 9.09 -2.47 -19.58
CA ARG A 108 8.54 -1.26 -20.23
C ARG A 108 8.74 -0.07 -19.29
N ARG A 109 9.58 0.86 -19.73
CA ARG A 109 10.03 2.01 -18.95
C ARG A 109 8.82 2.93 -18.75
N TRP A 110 8.53 3.24 -17.49
CA TRP A 110 7.42 4.13 -17.11
C TRP A 110 7.84 5.61 -17.09
N TRP A 111 9.11 5.91 -17.37
CA TRP A 111 9.61 7.27 -17.45
C TRP A 111 9.43 7.87 -18.84
N SER A 112 9.20 9.19 -18.87
CA SER A 112 9.03 9.97 -20.08
C SER A 112 10.34 10.00 -20.91
N PRO A 113 10.26 10.26 -22.23
CA PRO A 113 11.43 10.29 -23.12
C PRO A 113 12.56 11.23 -22.64
N GLU A 114 12.23 12.28 -21.90
CA GLU A 114 13.15 13.29 -21.39
C GLU A 114 14.08 12.72 -20.30
N LEU A 115 13.54 11.83 -19.46
CA LEU A 115 14.32 11.16 -18.40
C LEU A 115 15.30 10.13 -19.00
N ASP A 116 14.99 9.61 -20.19
CA ASP A 116 15.86 8.70 -20.93
C ASP A 116 17.10 9.43 -21.50
N ILE A 117 17.01 10.74 -21.73
CA ILE A 117 18.13 11.61 -22.13
C ILE A 117 19.03 11.89 -20.93
N LEU A 118 18.44 12.37 -19.82
CA LEU A 118 19.18 12.69 -18.58
C LEU A 118 19.95 11.48 -18.03
N TRP A 119 19.37 10.28 -18.12
CA TRP A 119 20.04 9.05 -17.71
C TRP A 119 21.26 8.72 -18.57
N ARG A 120 21.22 8.98 -19.90
CA ARG A 120 22.37 8.78 -20.79
C ARG A 120 23.50 9.75 -20.45
N GLU A 121 23.17 10.99 -20.12
CA GLU A 121 24.15 12.01 -19.72
C GLU A 121 24.86 11.60 -18.42
N VAL A 122 24.11 11.17 -17.39
CA VAL A 122 24.69 10.71 -16.11
C VAL A 122 25.60 9.50 -16.31
N ASN A 123 25.22 8.54 -17.15
CA ASN A 123 26.05 7.36 -17.41
C ASN A 123 27.27 7.63 -18.28
N GLN A 124 27.23 8.64 -19.15
CA GLN A 124 28.40 9.10 -19.88
C GLN A 124 29.40 9.81 -18.96
N MET A 125 28.92 10.55 -17.97
CA MET A 125 29.76 11.24 -16.97
C MET A 125 30.39 10.30 -15.93
N SER A 126 29.85 9.08 -15.77
CA SER A 126 30.35 8.07 -14.83
C SER A 126 31.47 7.19 -15.44
N ARG A 127 31.98 7.55 -16.62
CA ARG A 127 33.17 6.97 -17.26
C ARG A 127 34.31 7.97 -17.25
#